data_AF-V8NZK5-F1
#
_entry.id   AF-V8NZK5-F1
#
_cell.length_a   1.000
_cell.length_b   1.000
_cell.length_c   1.000
_cell.angle_alpha   90.00
_cell.angle_beta   90.00
_cell.angle_gamma   90.00
#
_symmetry.space_group_name_H-M   'P 1'
#
loop_
_entity.id
_entity.type
_entity.pdbx_description
1 polymer ?
#
loop_
_entity_poly.entity_id
_entity_poly.type
_entity_poly.pdbx_seq_one_letter_code
_entity_poly.pdbx_strand_id
1 'polypeptide(L)'
;ALGTKPSWIDALIQAFLEVAKVNVIAVDWVQGATAAYPTAVENVMKLGLEISSFIRKLLAMGVPESSIHLIGVSLGAHVGGLVGQFYEGHLGRITALDPAGPKYTRASPEERLDPGDALFVEAIHTDSDSYRYLICDHLRAVHFYISVLKDSCPVMAFPCSSYKNFLAGHCLDCSNPFLLSCPTIGLLDNGGLNVKTLPREVKVYLATAASAPYCVYHTLVKFHLQQRRTSDTNIEITFLTSNSSASTSFIIPKHQMLGKGLLIHSAPLCQIESVMLQHLHKFWKRNKDESPIVGHFCTASLPVDKK
;
A
#
# COMPACT_ATOMS: atom_id res chain seq x y z
N ALA A 1 0.48 -31.30 -9.28
CA ALA A 1 0.32 -30.90 -10.70
C ALA A 1 1.31 -29.79 -10.97
N LEU A 2 1.91 -29.69 -12.17
CA LEU A 2 2.65 -28.46 -12.52
C LEU A 2 1.67 -27.28 -12.44
N GLY A 3 2.12 -26.15 -11.90
CA GLY A 3 1.36 -24.91 -11.94
C GLY A 3 1.18 -24.46 -13.39
N THR A 4 0.31 -23.48 -13.58
CA THR A 4 0.15 -22.77 -14.85
C THR A 4 0.63 -21.34 -14.71
N LYS A 5 1.05 -20.74 -15.82
CA LYS A 5 1.35 -19.31 -15.88
C LYS A 5 0.12 -18.52 -15.39
N PRO A 6 0.25 -17.68 -14.35
CA PRO A 6 -0.86 -16.85 -13.90
C PRO A 6 -1.32 -15.86 -14.98
N SER A 7 -2.63 -15.70 -15.14
CA SER A 7 -3.21 -14.80 -16.15
C SER A 7 -2.88 -13.32 -15.91
N TRP A 8 -2.59 -12.94 -14.66
CA TRP A 8 -2.23 -11.56 -14.32
C TRP A 8 -0.90 -11.11 -14.92
N ILE A 9 -0.01 -12.03 -15.30
CA ILE A 9 1.30 -11.68 -15.88
C ILE A 9 1.11 -10.90 -17.18
N ASP A 10 0.21 -11.36 -18.06
CA ASP A 10 -0.04 -10.68 -19.32
C ASP A 10 -0.70 -9.31 -19.10
N ALA A 11 -1.61 -9.20 -18.13
CA ALA A 11 -2.20 -7.92 -17.76
C ALA A 11 -1.16 -6.92 -17.24
N LEU A 12 -0.20 -7.37 -16.43
CA LEU A 12 0.89 -6.53 -15.93
C LEU A 12 1.85 -6.09 -17.04
N ILE A 13 2.22 -7.01 -17.95
CA ILE A 13 3.05 -6.68 -19.12
C ILE A 13 2.37 -5.60 -19.96
N GLN A 14 1.09 -5.78 -20.29
CA GLN A 14 0.34 -4.80 -21.08
C GLN A 14 0.23 -3.45 -20.36
N ALA A 15 -0.01 -3.47 -19.04
CA ALA A 15 -0.05 -2.23 -18.24
C ALA A 15 1.23 -1.41 -18.39
N PHE A 16 2.41 -2.02 -18.33
CA PHE A 16 3.68 -1.33 -18.53
C PHE A 16 3.88 -0.81 -19.96
N LEU A 17 3.57 -1.63 -20.96
CA LEU A 17 3.76 -1.27 -22.37
C LEU A 17 2.83 -0.12 -22.81
N GLU A 18 1.67 0.02 -22.18
CA GLU A 18 0.71 1.09 -22.43
C GLU A 18 1.20 2.46 -21.92
N VAL A 19 1.99 2.49 -20.85
CA VAL A 19 2.33 3.74 -20.13
C VAL A 19 3.80 4.15 -20.21
N ALA A 20 4.69 3.24 -20.64
CA ALA A 20 6.11 3.53 -20.73
C ALA A 20 6.78 2.82 -21.92
N LYS A 21 7.83 3.44 -22.46
CA LYS A 21 8.70 2.82 -23.47
C LYS A 21 9.77 1.98 -22.77
N VAL A 22 9.41 0.75 -22.44
CA VAL A 22 10.25 -0.16 -21.66
C VAL A 22 10.35 -1.54 -22.29
N ASN A 23 11.41 -2.28 -21.96
CA ASN A 23 11.50 -3.71 -22.24
C ASN A 23 10.93 -4.46 -21.03
N VAL A 24 9.88 -5.24 -21.23
CA VAL A 24 9.28 -6.07 -20.17
C VAL A 24 9.68 -7.53 -20.37
N ILE A 25 10.30 -8.14 -19.36
CA ILE A 25 10.81 -9.51 -19.41
C ILE A 25 10.11 -10.31 -18.32
N ALA A 26 9.26 -11.24 -18.72
CA ALA A 26 8.59 -12.14 -17.78
C ALA A 26 9.46 -13.38 -17.51
N VAL A 27 9.78 -13.60 -16.24
CA VAL A 27 10.58 -14.75 -15.79
C VAL A 27 9.65 -15.87 -15.35
N ASP A 28 9.44 -16.85 -16.21
CA ASP A 28 8.68 -18.05 -15.88
C ASP A 28 9.58 -19.08 -15.17
N TRP A 29 9.23 -19.41 -13.94
CA TRP A 29 9.88 -20.42 -13.13
C TRP A 29 8.87 -21.37 -12.46
N VAL A 30 7.69 -21.53 -13.06
CA VAL A 30 6.56 -22.32 -12.52
C VAL A 30 6.98 -23.73 -12.09
N GLN A 31 7.90 -24.37 -12.82
CA GLN A 31 8.41 -25.69 -12.46
C GLN A 31 9.11 -25.71 -11.09
N GLY A 32 9.92 -24.69 -10.78
CA GLY A 32 10.60 -24.55 -9.50
C GLY A 32 9.66 -24.07 -8.39
N ALA A 33 8.68 -23.22 -8.73
CA ALA A 33 7.73 -22.65 -7.78
C ALA A 33 6.65 -23.63 -7.31
N THR A 34 6.31 -24.66 -8.11
CA THR A 34 5.24 -25.63 -7.77
C THR A 34 5.73 -26.77 -6.85
N ALA A 35 7.00 -26.75 -6.44
CA ALA A 35 7.51 -27.71 -5.47
C ALA A 35 6.89 -27.49 -4.07
N ALA A 36 7.11 -28.43 -3.15
CA ALA A 36 6.78 -28.20 -1.75
C ALA A 36 7.49 -26.92 -1.25
N TYR A 37 6.85 -26.14 -0.38
CA TYR A 37 7.32 -24.78 -0.03
C TYR A 37 8.81 -24.71 0.38
N PRO A 38 9.38 -25.62 1.21
CA PRO A 38 10.81 -25.60 1.51
C PRO A 38 11.70 -25.75 0.26
N THR A 39 11.32 -26.63 -0.66
CA THR A 39 12.03 -26.82 -1.93
C THR A 39 11.86 -25.62 -2.86
N ALA A 40 10.68 -24.99 -2.88
CA ALA A 40 10.47 -23.76 -3.64
C ALA A 40 11.36 -22.62 -3.13
N VAL A 41 11.58 -22.54 -1.81
CA VAL A 41 12.54 -21.61 -1.17
C VAL A 41 13.98 -21.92 -1.59
N GLU A 42 14.40 -23.19 -1.61
CA GLU A 42 15.73 -23.57 -2.09
C GLU A 42 15.96 -23.21 -3.57
N ASN A 43 14.91 -23.31 -4.40
CA ASN A 43 14.97 -22.95 -5.82
C ASN A 43 15.19 -21.45 -6.08
N VAL A 44 14.91 -20.57 -5.10
CA VAL A 44 15.11 -19.11 -5.22
C VAL A 44 16.57 -18.79 -5.55
N MET A 45 17.53 -19.47 -4.91
CA MET A 45 18.96 -19.26 -5.16
C MET A 45 19.34 -19.56 -6.61
N LYS A 46 18.90 -20.72 -7.12
CA LYS A 46 19.16 -21.11 -8.50
C LYS A 46 18.55 -20.12 -9.49
N LEU A 47 17.31 -19.71 -9.24
CA LEU A 47 16.65 -18.72 -10.10
C LEU A 47 17.40 -17.38 -10.11
N GLY A 48 17.79 -16.87 -8.93
CA GLY A 48 18.52 -15.61 -8.82
C GLY A 48 19.84 -15.61 -9.60
N LEU A 49 20.58 -16.72 -9.58
CA LEU A 49 21.80 -16.89 -10.39
C LEU A 49 21.53 -16.80 -11.89
N GLU A 50 20.45 -17.42 -12.37
CA GLU A 50 20.06 -17.41 -13.79
C GLU A 50 19.67 -15.98 -14.24
N ILE A 51 18.82 -15.28 -13.47
CA ILE A 51 18.47 -13.90 -13.84
C ILE A 51 19.70 -12.99 -13.76
N SER A 52 20.61 -13.21 -12.80
CA SER A 52 21.84 -12.42 -12.70
C SER A 52 22.78 -12.65 -13.88
N SER A 53 22.92 -13.89 -14.34
CA SER A 53 23.64 -14.22 -15.57
C SER A 53 23.04 -13.50 -16.79
N PHE A 54 21.72 -13.42 -16.85
CA PHE A 54 21.00 -12.69 -17.90
C PHE A 54 21.22 -11.18 -17.83
N ILE A 55 21.06 -10.56 -16.65
CA ILE A 55 21.31 -9.11 -16.46
C ILE A 55 22.75 -8.77 -16.86
N ARG A 56 23.74 -9.58 -16.48
CA ARG A 56 25.15 -9.36 -16.85
C ARG A 56 25.35 -9.24 -18.36
N LYS A 57 24.61 -10.01 -19.16
CA LYS A 57 24.64 -9.91 -20.63
C LYS A 57 24.03 -8.60 -21.11
N LEU A 58 22.94 -8.14 -20.49
CA LEU A 58 22.36 -6.82 -20.80
C LEU A 58 23.33 -5.68 -20.47
N LEU A 59 24.00 -5.73 -19.33
CA LEU A 59 25.00 -4.74 -18.95
C LEU A 59 26.17 -4.70 -19.95
N ALA A 60 26.63 -5.87 -20.39
CA ALA A 60 27.66 -5.98 -21.44
C ALA A 60 27.21 -5.39 -22.80
N MET A 61 25.91 -5.27 -23.04
CA MET A 61 25.34 -4.59 -24.21
C MET A 61 25.13 -3.07 -24.00
N GLY A 62 25.54 -2.53 -22.84
CA GLY A 62 25.45 -1.11 -22.52
C GLY A 62 24.16 -0.70 -21.81
N VAL A 63 23.34 -1.64 -21.32
CA VAL A 63 22.19 -1.31 -20.47
C VAL A 63 22.71 -0.83 -19.11
N PRO A 64 22.33 0.36 -18.62
CA PRO A 64 22.76 0.84 -17.30
C PRO A 64 22.15 0.02 -16.16
N GLU A 65 22.93 -0.28 -15.11
CA GLU A 65 22.43 -0.98 -13.90
C GLU A 65 21.25 -0.23 -13.25
N SER A 66 21.35 1.09 -13.18
CA SER A 66 20.31 1.97 -12.64
C SER A 66 19.01 1.97 -13.45
N SER A 67 19.00 1.39 -14.66
CA SER A 67 17.79 1.25 -15.49
C SER A 67 17.04 -0.06 -15.27
N ILE A 68 17.62 -0.98 -14.49
CA ILE A 68 17.00 -2.28 -14.18
C ILE A 68 15.98 -2.11 -13.05
N HIS A 69 14.74 -2.53 -13.32
CA HIS A 69 13.66 -2.61 -12.34
C HIS A 69 13.20 -4.06 -12.21
N LEU A 70 13.40 -4.64 -11.02
CA LEU A 70 12.92 -5.98 -10.69
C LEU A 70 11.56 -5.89 -9.98
N ILE A 71 10.59 -6.69 -10.43
CA ILE A 71 9.27 -6.78 -9.80
C ILE A 71 9.06 -8.23 -9.36
N GLY A 72 8.94 -8.43 -8.05
CA GLY A 72 8.83 -9.76 -7.45
C GLY A 72 7.53 -9.91 -6.69
N VAL A 73 6.77 -10.97 -6.98
CA VAL A 73 5.55 -11.33 -6.23
C VAL A 73 5.88 -12.48 -5.28
N SER A 74 5.44 -12.43 -4.02
CA SER A 74 5.61 -13.54 -3.08
C SER A 74 7.09 -13.93 -2.89
N LEU A 75 7.46 -15.22 -3.08
CA LEU A 75 8.85 -15.68 -3.15
C LEU A 75 9.70 -14.92 -4.17
N GLY A 76 9.10 -14.45 -5.26
CA GLY A 76 9.78 -13.66 -6.28
C GLY A 76 10.32 -12.32 -5.77
N ALA A 77 9.76 -11.77 -4.68
CA ALA A 77 10.31 -10.58 -4.03
C ALA A 77 11.71 -10.86 -3.46
N HIS A 78 11.92 -12.04 -2.87
CA HIS A 78 13.22 -12.46 -2.33
C HIS A 78 14.19 -12.85 -3.43
N VAL A 79 13.71 -13.35 -4.57
CA VAL A 79 14.53 -13.49 -5.78
C VAL A 79 15.06 -12.12 -6.21
N GLY A 80 14.19 -11.10 -6.24
CA GLY A 80 14.60 -9.73 -6.55
C GLY A 80 15.67 -9.18 -5.61
N GLY A 81 15.49 -9.38 -4.29
CA GLY A 81 16.47 -8.99 -3.27
C GLY A 81 17.82 -9.70 -3.45
N LEU A 82 17.80 -11.02 -3.58
CA LEU A 82 19.01 -11.83 -3.83
C LEU A 82 19.78 -11.36 -5.07
N VAL A 83 19.05 -11.07 -6.16
CA VAL A 83 19.66 -10.55 -7.39
C VAL A 83 20.28 -9.19 -7.13
N GLY A 84 19.56 -8.29 -6.45
CA GLY A 84 20.08 -7.00 -6.01
C GLY A 84 21.41 -7.08 -5.25
N GLN A 85 21.54 -8.05 -4.34
CA GLN A 85 22.77 -8.31 -3.58
C GLN A 85 23.93 -8.75 -4.46
N PHE A 86 23.70 -9.57 -5.49
CA PHE A 86 24.75 -9.94 -6.45
C PHE A 86 25.31 -8.74 -7.25
N TYR A 87 24.57 -7.63 -7.27
CA TYR A 87 24.97 -6.35 -7.86
C TYR A 87 25.26 -5.28 -6.80
N GLU A 88 25.45 -5.68 -5.53
CA GLU A 88 25.81 -4.78 -4.42
C GLU A 88 24.84 -3.58 -4.25
N GLY A 89 23.56 -3.77 -4.60
CA GLY A 89 22.53 -2.73 -4.48
C GLY A 89 22.55 -1.66 -5.57
N HIS A 90 23.36 -1.81 -6.63
CA HIS A 90 23.49 -0.81 -7.69
C HIS A 90 22.34 -0.84 -8.72
N LEU A 91 21.46 -1.84 -8.67
CA LEU A 91 20.29 -1.91 -9.56
C LEU A 91 19.30 -0.79 -9.25
N GLY A 92 18.61 -0.31 -10.28
CA GLY A 92 17.72 0.85 -10.19
C GLY A 92 16.59 0.73 -9.17
N ARG A 93 15.76 -0.31 -9.30
CA ARG A 93 14.56 -0.45 -8.45
C ARG A 93 14.19 -1.90 -8.18
N ILE A 94 13.69 -2.17 -6.99
CA ILE A 94 12.93 -3.39 -6.67
C ILE A 94 11.54 -3.00 -6.19
N THR A 95 10.50 -3.54 -6.84
CA THR A 95 9.12 -3.50 -6.35
C THR A 95 8.72 -4.89 -5.89
N ALA A 96 8.46 -5.03 -4.60
CA ALA A 96 8.02 -6.27 -4.01
C ALA A 96 6.52 -6.26 -3.74
N LEU A 97 5.80 -7.14 -4.42
CA LEU A 97 4.37 -7.30 -4.32
C LEU A 97 4.07 -8.44 -3.35
N ASP A 98 3.75 -8.07 -2.13
CA ASP A 98 3.47 -8.93 -0.98
C ASP A 98 4.56 -10.01 -0.75
N PRO A 99 5.79 -9.60 -0.34
CA PRO A 99 6.88 -10.53 -0.07
C PRO A 99 6.48 -11.65 0.90
N ALA A 100 6.90 -12.88 0.61
CA ALA A 100 6.50 -14.05 1.39
C ALA A 100 7.03 -14.01 2.84
N GLY A 101 6.14 -14.18 3.82
CA GLY A 101 6.54 -14.22 5.23
C GLY A 101 7.29 -15.50 5.66
N PRO A 102 6.74 -16.72 5.42
CA PRO A 102 7.31 -17.95 5.95
C PRO A 102 8.76 -18.16 5.47
N LYS A 103 9.65 -18.52 6.40
CA LYS A 103 11.13 -18.57 6.25
C LYS A 103 11.86 -17.22 6.23
N TYR A 104 11.23 -16.13 5.78
CA TYR A 104 11.92 -14.85 5.58
C TYR A 104 11.71 -13.81 6.68
N THR A 105 10.59 -13.83 7.43
CA THR A 105 10.29 -12.80 8.44
C THR A 105 11.36 -12.63 9.52
N ARG A 106 12.16 -13.67 9.78
CA ARG A 106 13.26 -13.65 10.76
C ARG A 106 14.63 -13.96 10.14
N ALA A 107 14.68 -14.01 8.81
CA ALA A 107 15.92 -14.26 8.07
C ALA A 107 16.84 -13.03 8.14
N SER A 108 18.14 -13.25 7.98
CA SER A 108 19.10 -12.16 7.95
C SER A 108 18.90 -11.30 6.67
N PRO A 109 19.36 -10.04 6.64
CA PRO A 109 19.25 -9.19 5.45
C PRO A 109 19.76 -9.86 4.16
N GLU A 110 20.81 -10.69 4.26
CA GLU A 110 21.42 -11.43 3.14
C GLU A 110 20.53 -12.58 2.62
N GLU A 111 19.54 -13.00 3.39
CA GLU A 111 18.66 -14.14 3.07
C GLU A 111 17.27 -13.71 2.60
N ARG A 112 16.93 -12.41 2.68
CA ARG A 112 15.62 -11.86 2.33
C ARG A 112 15.76 -10.59 1.49
N LEU A 113 14.62 -10.01 1.12
CA LEU A 113 14.59 -8.68 0.55
C LEU A 113 14.94 -7.65 1.64
N ASP A 114 15.88 -6.75 1.36
CA ASP A 114 16.33 -5.66 2.22
C ASP A 114 16.40 -4.33 1.43
N PRO A 115 16.28 -3.17 2.10
CA PRO A 115 16.43 -1.88 1.42
C PRO A 115 17.78 -1.65 0.74
N GLY A 116 18.83 -2.39 1.12
CA GLY A 116 20.14 -2.32 0.47
C GLY A 116 20.24 -3.03 -0.88
N ASP A 117 19.19 -3.74 -1.32
CA ASP A 117 19.26 -4.57 -2.53
C ASP A 117 19.10 -3.77 -3.83
N ALA A 118 18.73 -2.49 -3.79
CA ALA A 118 18.65 -1.60 -4.95
C ALA A 118 18.76 -0.12 -4.53
N LEU A 119 18.93 0.77 -5.51
CA LEU A 119 18.89 2.22 -5.28
C LEU A 119 17.53 2.67 -4.72
N PHE A 120 16.45 1.97 -5.09
CA PHE A 120 15.12 2.17 -4.52
C PHE A 120 14.40 0.83 -4.35
N VAL A 121 14.00 0.51 -3.11
CA VAL A 121 13.19 -0.67 -2.80
C VAL A 121 11.85 -0.21 -2.25
N GLU A 122 10.76 -0.68 -2.85
CA GLU A 122 9.41 -0.52 -2.32
C GLU A 122 8.75 -1.89 -2.10
N ALA A 123 8.01 -2.05 -1.01
CA ALA A 123 7.26 -3.25 -0.71
C ALA A 123 5.80 -2.93 -0.42
N ILE A 124 4.89 -3.62 -1.10
CA ILE A 124 3.43 -3.49 -0.94
C ILE A 124 2.94 -4.71 -0.18
N HIS A 125 2.52 -4.54 1.07
CA HIS A 125 2.01 -5.62 1.92
C HIS A 125 0.48 -5.65 1.90
N THR A 126 -0.10 -6.79 1.53
CA THR A 126 -1.56 -6.99 1.48
C THR A 126 -2.04 -8.22 2.24
N ASP A 127 -1.16 -9.17 2.58
CA ASP A 127 -1.47 -10.34 3.41
C ASP A 127 -0.48 -10.53 4.58
N SER A 128 -0.34 -9.50 5.42
CA SER A 128 0.62 -9.51 6.54
C SER A 128 0.12 -10.21 7.81
N ASP A 129 -1.10 -10.78 7.81
CA ASP A 129 -1.66 -11.44 8.99
C ASP A 129 -1.10 -12.87 9.13
N SER A 130 -0.31 -13.10 10.17
CA SER A 130 0.37 -14.38 10.42
C SER A 130 -0.58 -15.56 10.63
N TYR A 131 -1.87 -15.31 10.88
CA TYR A 131 -2.83 -16.35 11.24
C TYR A 131 -3.72 -16.82 10.09
N ARG A 132 -3.72 -16.13 8.94
CA ARG A 132 -4.64 -16.48 7.84
C ARG A 132 -4.13 -16.06 6.48
N TYR A 133 -3.42 -16.96 5.79
CA TYR A 133 -3.06 -16.77 4.39
C TYR A 133 -4.29 -16.88 3.50
N LEU A 134 -4.64 -15.79 2.82
CA LEU A 134 -5.74 -15.75 1.86
C LEU A 134 -5.20 -15.35 0.48
N ILE A 135 -5.40 -16.22 -0.51
CA ILE A 135 -4.96 -15.96 -1.90
C ILE A 135 -5.53 -14.63 -2.43
N CYS A 136 -6.74 -14.26 -2.03
CA CYS A 136 -7.36 -12.98 -2.41
C CYS A 136 -6.57 -11.78 -1.85
N ASP A 137 -6.14 -11.86 -0.59
CA ASP A 137 -5.37 -10.80 0.07
C ASP A 137 -3.94 -10.77 -0.48
N HIS A 138 -3.33 -11.93 -0.75
CA HIS A 138 -2.00 -12.01 -1.34
C HIS A 138 -1.93 -11.45 -2.77
N LEU A 139 -2.87 -11.87 -3.64
CA LEU A 139 -2.94 -11.38 -5.03
C LEU A 139 -3.41 -9.93 -5.14
N ARG A 140 -3.88 -9.33 -4.04
CA ARG A 140 -4.31 -7.94 -4.03
C ARG A 140 -3.17 -6.98 -4.40
N ALA A 141 -1.93 -7.23 -3.96
CA ALA A 141 -0.79 -6.40 -4.33
C ALA A 141 -0.58 -6.33 -5.86
N VAL A 142 -0.77 -7.45 -6.56
CA VAL A 142 -0.65 -7.51 -8.03
C VAL A 142 -1.76 -6.71 -8.71
N HIS A 143 -3.02 -6.98 -8.37
CA HIS A 143 -4.15 -6.29 -8.98
C HIS A 143 -4.13 -4.79 -8.68
N PHE A 144 -3.74 -4.42 -7.46
CA PHE A 144 -3.57 -3.03 -7.07
C PHE A 144 -2.47 -2.36 -7.87
N TYR A 145 -1.29 -2.98 -8.03
CA TYR A 145 -0.20 -2.41 -8.81
C TYR A 145 -0.55 -2.27 -10.30
N ILE A 146 -1.25 -3.24 -10.90
CA ILE A 146 -1.75 -3.12 -12.28
C ILE A 146 -2.71 -1.91 -12.41
N SER A 147 -3.61 -1.74 -11.46
CA SER A 147 -4.55 -0.60 -11.45
C SER A 147 -3.82 0.73 -11.27
N VAL A 148 -2.79 0.80 -10.41
CA VAL A 148 -1.92 1.98 -10.26
C VAL A 148 -1.28 2.39 -11.59
N LEU A 149 -0.86 1.42 -12.40
CA LEU A 149 -0.25 1.70 -13.70
C LEU A 149 -1.28 2.22 -14.72
N LYS A 150 -2.51 1.69 -14.71
CA LYS A 150 -3.54 2.01 -15.72
C LYS A 150 -4.43 3.20 -15.36
N ASP A 151 -4.71 3.40 -14.08
CA ASP A 151 -5.71 4.32 -13.58
C ASP A 151 -5.08 5.57 -12.95
N SER A 152 -5.80 6.70 -12.95
CA SER A 152 -5.32 7.97 -12.42
C SER A 152 -5.62 8.20 -10.94
N CYS A 153 -5.62 7.15 -10.11
CA CYS A 153 -5.97 7.26 -8.69
C CYS A 153 -4.85 7.93 -7.87
N PRO A 154 -5.20 8.77 -6.87
CA PRO A 154 -4.22 9.30 -5.92
C PRO A 154 -3.81 8.19 -4.93
N VAL A 155 -2.82 7.38 -5.29
CA VAL A 155 -2.28 6.30 -4.44
C VAL A 155 -1.18 6.80 -3.50
N MET A 156 -1.55 7.80 -2.71
CA MET A 156 -0.66 8.47 -1.76
C MET A 156 -0.63 7.75 -0.41
N ALA A 157 0.57 7.56 0.13
CA ALA A 157 0.78 6.93 1.43
C ALA A 157 1.38 7.92 2.44
N PHE A 158 1.05 7.72 3.72
CA PHE A 158 1.47 8.61 4.82
C PHE A 158 2.38 7.87 5.79
N PRO A 159 3.55 8.43 6.16
CA PRO A 159 4.42 7.84 7.17
C PRO A 159 3.69 7.78 8.50
N CYS A 160 3.67 6.61 9.13
CA CYS A 160 3.00 6.43 10.41
C CYS A 160 3.63 5.28 11.21
N SER A 161 3.42 5.27 12.52
CA SER A 161 3.93 4.18 13.38
C SER A 161 3.05 2.93 13.38
N SER A 162 1.77 3.06 13.02
CA SER A 162 0.84 1.94 12.88
C SER A 162 -0.37 2.31 12.02
N TYR A 163 -1.02 1.31 11.42
CA TYR A 163 -2.26 1.51 10.68
C TYR A 163 -3.39 2.08 11.57
N LYS A 164 -3.43 1.68 12.85
CA LYS A 164 -4.38 2.24 13.83
C LYS A 164 -4.17 3.74 14.03
N ASN A 165 -2.92 4.20 14.14
CA ASN A 165 -2.61 5.63 14.27
C ASN A 165 -2.94 6.40 12.99
N PHE A 166 -2.73 5.77 11.83
CA PHE A 166 -3.13 6.33 10.54
C PHE A 166 -4.65 6.56 10.50
N LEU A 167 -5.47 5.54 10.78
CA LEU A 167 -6.94 5.67 10.83
C LEU A 167 -7.44 6.64 11.91
N ALA A 168 -6.72 6.77 13.03
CA ALA A 168 -7.01 7.76 14.06
C ALA A 168 -6.64 9.21 13.64
N GLY A 169 -6.12 9.41 12.43
CA GLY A 169 -5.73 10.71 11.91
C GLY A 169 -4.53 11.31 12.66
N HIS A 170 -3.64 10.49 13.21
CA HIS A 170 -2.42 10.97 13.88
C HIS A 170 -1.29 11.29 12.89
N CYS A 171 -1.40 10.86 11.64
CA CYS A 171 -0.40 11.00 10.59
C CYS A 171 -1.05 11.71 9.39
N LEU A 172 -0.83 13.01 9.25
CA LEU A 172 -1.62 13.89 8.36
C LEU A 172 -0.78 14.60 7.29
N ASP A 173 0.51 14.34 7.28
CA ASP A 173 1.49 14.98 6.43
C ASP A 173 2.67 14.04 6.17
N CYS A 174 3.58 14.47 5.30
CA CYS A 174 4.80 13.76 4.96
C CYS A 174 6.04 14.62 5.21
N SER A 175 5.98 15.52 6.19
CA SER A 175 7.07 16.45 6.54
C SER A 175 8.34 15.69 6.92
N ASN A 176 8.17 14.68 7.76
CA ASN A 176 9.23 13.81 8.24
C ASN A 176 8.86 12.35 7.90
N PRO A 177 9.72 11.59 7.21
CA PRO A 177 11.07 11.94 6.74
C PRO A 177 11.14 12.51 5.31
N PHE A 178 10.00 12.76 4.66
CA PHE A 178 9.94 12.99 3.22
C PHE A 178 9.90 14.45 2.76
N LEU A 179 10.16 15.42 3.65
CA LEU A 179 10.23 16.85 3.32
C LEU A 179 8.99 17.34 2.55
N LEU A 180 7.80 16.96 3.01
CA LEU A 180 6.48 17.30 2.44
C LEU A 180 6.11 16.56 1.13
N SER A 181 6.99 15.70 0.61
CA SER A 181 6.69 14.86 -0.55
C SER A 181 6.08 13.53 -0.09
N CYS A 182 4.77 13.35 -0.17
CA CYS A 182 4.18 12.07 0.18
C CYS A 182 4.51 11.00 -0.89
N PRO A 183 4.98 9.81 -0.48
CA PRO A 183 5.25 8.74 -1.43
C PRO A 183 3.96 8.28 -2.10
N THR A 184 4.10 7.96 -3.38
CA THR A 184 3.06 7.39 -4.22
C THR A 184 3.59 6.10 -4.84
N ILE A 185 2.68 5.16 -5.07
CA ILE A 185 3.01 3.91 -5.77
C ILE A 185 2.89 4.16 -7.27
N GLY A 186 3.75 3.54 -8.08
CA GLY A 186 3.70 3.62 -9.53
C GLY A 186 5.06 3.98 -10.15
N LEU A 187 5.04 4.64 -11.30
CA LEU A 187 6.21 4.84 -12.15
C LEU A 187 7.06 6.07 -11.83
N LEU A 188 6.66 6.88 -10.85
CA LEU A 188 7.48 8.01 -10.44
C LEU A 188 8.81 7.52 -9.87
N ASP A 189 9.88 8.22 -10.22
CA ASP A 189 11.22 8.00 -9.66
C ASP A 189 11.15 8.10 -8.14
N ASN A 190 11.70 7.09 -7.45
CA ASN A 190 11.68 6.97 -6.00
C ASN A 190 10.28 7.16 -5.38
N GLY A 191 9.21 6.77 -6.08
CA GLY A 191 7.83 6.94 -5.62
C GLY A 191 7.35 8.39 -5.55
N GLY A 192 7.99 9.31 -6.27
CA GLY A 192 7.70 10.75 -6.23
C GLY A 192 8.36 11.49 -5.07
N LEU A 193 9.30 10.84 -4.39
CA LEU A 193 10.03 11.43 -3.27
C LEU A 193 11.16 12.35 -3.76
N ASN A 194 11.13 13.61 -3.35
CA ASN A 194 12.17 14.58 -3.65
C ASN A 194 13.06 14.83 -2.41
N VAL A 195 13.70 13.77 -1.91
CA VAL A 195 14.64 13.84 -0.80
C VAL A 195 16.05 13.45 -1.25
N LYS A 196 17.05 14.16 -0.75
CA LYS A 196 18.47 13.91 -1.10
C LYS A 196 18.93 12.51 -0.69
N THR A 197 18.43 12.02 0.43
CA THR A 197 18.76 10.70 0.99
C THR A 197 17.49 10.10 1.55
N LEU A 198 17.11 8.93 1.04
CA LEU A 198 16.00 8.17 1.60
C LEU A 198 16.43 7.54 2.93
N PRO A 199 15.56 7.54 3.96
CA PRO A 199 15.79 6.74 5.14
C PRO A 199 15.87 5.26 4.75
N ARG A 200 16.60 4.46 5.53
CA ARG A 200 16.78 3.04 5.23
C ARG A 200 15.46 2.29 5.09
N GLU A 201 14.51 2.51 5.99
CA GLU A 201 13.18 1.91 5.94
C GLU A 201 12.16 2.86 6.57
N VAL A 202 10.99 3.01 5.93
CA VAL A 202 9.88 3.82 6.44
C VAL A 202 8.58 3.08 6.22
N LYS A 203 7.77 2.94 7.28
CA LYS A 203 6.42 2.39 7.18
C LYS A 203 5.46 3.52 6.81
N VAL A 204 4.79 3.32 5.68
CA VAL A 204 3.76 4.23 5.17
C VAL A 204 2.46 3.48 5.04
N TYR A 205 1.36 4.20 5.18
CA TYR A 205 0.03 3.62 5.14
C TYR A 205 -0.87 4.41 4.19
N LEU A 206 -1.68 3.66 3.46
CA LEU A 206 -2.77 4.16 2.66
C LEU A 206 -3.96 3.23 2.84
N ALA A 207 -5.11 3.63 2.29
CA ALA A 207 -6.29 2.78 2.22
C ALA A 207 -6.69 2.65 0.75
N THR A 208 -7.45 1.62 0.42
CA THR A 208 -7.97 1.38 -0.94
C THR A 208 -9.44 1.00 -0.89
N ALA A 209 -10.18 1.24 -1.97
CA ALA A 209 -11.54 0.73 -2.11
C ALA A 209 -11.53 -0.79 -2.29
N ALA A 210 -12.65 -1.49 -2.09
CA ALA A 210 -12.68 -2.96 -2.20
C ALA A 210 -12.45 -3.47 -3.64
N SER A 211 -12.76 -2.68 -4.67
CA SER A 211 -12.69 -3.04 -6.09
C SER A 211 -11.90 -2.03 -6.92
N ALA A 212 -11.39 -2.47 -8.08
CA ALA A 212 -10.70 -1.60 -9.02
C ALA A 212 -11.61 -0.41 -9.43
N PRO A 213 -11.07 0.81 -9.63
CA PRO A 213 -9.65 1.15 -9.68
C PRO A 213 -9.01 1.40 -8.29
N TYR A 214 -9.64 0.95 -7.20
CA TYR A 214 -9.13 1.03 -5.83
C TYR A 214 -8.96 2.45 -5.27
N CYS A 215 -9.32 3.47 -6.05
CA CYS A 215 -9.37 4.89 -5.71
C CYS A 215 -10.08 5.16 -4.39
N VAL A 216 -9.41 5.90 -3.51
CA VAL A 216 -10.03 6.54 -2.34
C VAL A 216 -9.37 7.89 -2.05
N TYR A 217 -10.07 8.71 -1.29
CA TYR A 217 -9.62 9.98 -0.76
C TYR A 217 -9.64 9.91 0.77
N HIS A 218 -8.50 10.23 1.39
CA HIS A 218 -8.38 10.33 2.83
C HIS A 218 -8.84 11.72 3.29
N THR A 219 -9.91 11.75 4.08
CA THR A 219 -10.43 13.00 4.67
C THR A 219 -10.26 12.96 6.18
N LEU A 220 -9.65 14.02 6.74
CA LEU A 220 -9.62 14.21 8.18
C LEU A 220 -10.96 14.74 8.67
N VAL A 221 -11.56 14.01 9.61
CA VAL A 221 -12.78 14.42 10.31
C VAL A 221 -12.41 14.77 11.75
N LYS A 222 -12.83 15.96 12.19
CA LYS A 222 -12.66 16.46 13.56
C LYS A 222 -13.98 17.01 14.05
N PHE A 223 -14.33 16.72 15.29
CA PHE A 223 -15.51 17.29 15.94
C PHE A 223 -15.30 17.40 17.44
N HIS A 224 -16.01 18.37 18.03
CA HIS A 224 -15.95 18.65 19.46
C HIS A 224 -17.31 18.37 20.09
N LEU A 225 -17.32 17.61 21.19
CA LEU A 225 -18.51 17.48 22.01
C LEU A 225 -18.87 18.84 22.62
N GLN A 226 -20.16 19.10 22.80
CA GLN A 226 -20.63 20.30 23.49
C GLN A 226 -20.30 20.25 24.99
N GLN A 227 -20.28 19.05 25.58
CA GLN A 227 -20.01 18.84 27.01
C GLN A 227 -19.23 17.55 27.26
N ARG A 228 -18.45 17.52 28.36
CA ARG A 228 -17.68 16.33 28.77
C ARG A 228 -18.62 15.21 29.19
N ARG A 229 -18.27 13.98 28.80
CA ARG A 229 -19.00 12.76 29.17
C ARG A 229 -18.20 11.94 30.18
N THR A 230 -18.89 11.27 31.09
CA THR A 230 -18.29 10.37 32.10
C THR A 230 -18.03 8.96 31.56
N SER A 231 -18.56 8.67 30.37
CA SER A 231 -18.36 7.44 29.62
C SER A 231 -17.77 7.73 28.25
N ASP A 232 -17.17 6.71 27.63
CA ASP A 232 -16.77 6.77 26.23
C ASP A 232 -17.99 7.04 25.34
N THR A 233 -17.80 7.89 24.34
CA THR A 233 -18.85 8.28 23.39
C THR A 233 -18.49 7.71 22.03
N ASN A 234 -19.41 6.94 21.43
CA ASN A 234 -19.23 6.36 20.10
C ASN A 234 -20.10 7.11 19.11
N ILE A 235 -19.47 7.68 18.08
CA ILE A 235 -20.15 8.42 17.03
C ILE A 235 -19.78 7.80 15.69
N GLU A 236 -20.79 7.39 14.94
CA GLU A 236 -20.64 7.01 13.55
C GLU A 236 -20.91 8.23 12.66
N ILE A 237 -20.01 8.48 11.72
CA ILE A 237 -20.18 9.54 10.71
C ILE A 237 -20.20 8.88 9.35
N THR A 238 -21.19 9.27 8.54
CA THR A 238 -21.39 8.78 7.18
C THR A 238 -21.29 9.92 6.20
N PHE A 239 -20.42 9.82 5.22
CA PHE A 239 -20.43 10.67 4.03
C PHE A 239 -21.36 10.06 2.99
N LEU A 240 -22.22 10.90 2.42
CA LEU A 240 -23.15 10.53 1.37
C LEU A 240 -22.83 11.31 0.10
N THR A 241 -22.84 10.59 -1.00
CA THR A 241 -22.84 11.12 -2.37
C THR A 241 -24.08 10.58 -3.07
N SER A 242 -24.41 11.11 -4.25
CA SER A 242 -25.50 10.61 -5.10
C SER A 242 -25.48 9.10 -5.32
N ASN A 243 -24.29 8.49 -5.40
CA ASN A 243 -24.14 7.10 -5.84
C ASN A 243 -23.45 6.18 -4.82
N SER A 244 -22.94 6.72 -3.71
CA SER A 244 -22.19 5.93 -2.73
C SER A 244 -22.19 6.56 -1.34
N SER A 245 -21.92 5.74 -0.34
CA SER A 245 -21.73 6.18 1.04
C SER A 245 -20.52 5.50 1.67
N ALA A 246 -19.89 6.18 2.62
CA ALA A 246 -18.88 5.57 3.49
C ALA A 246 -19.04 6.04 4.92
N SER A 247 -18.94 5.11 5.86
CA SER A 247 -19.13 5.35 7.29
C SER A 247 -17.88 4.97 8.07
N THR A 248 -17.63 5.69 9.15
CA THR A 248 -16.58 5.34 10.12
C THR A 248 -17.01 5.70 11.53
N SER A 249 -16.59 4.89 12.50
CA SER A 249 -16.91 5.07 13.91
C SER A 249 -15.72 5.68 14.67
N PHE A 250 -16.02 6.72 15.44
CA PHE A 250 -15.06 7.41 16.29
C PHE A 250 -15.40 7.17 17.76
N ILE A 251 -14.38 6.87 18.56
CA ILE A 251 -14.50 6.71 20.00
C ILE A 251 -13.87 7.94 20.65
N ILE A 252 -14.65 8.69 21.43
CA ILE A 252 -14.15 9.75 22.29
C ILE A 252 -14.06 9.18 23.71
N PRO A 253 -12.85 9.05 24.28
CA PRO A 253 -12.67 8.57 25.64
C PRO A 253 -13.37 9.46 26.66
N LYS A 254 -13.82 8.87 27.78
CA LYS A 254 -14.39 9.62 28.91
C LYS A 254 -13.52 10.82 29.31
N HIS A 255 -14.17 11.92 29.67
CA HIS A 255 -13.57 13.22 30.00
C HIS A 255 -12.83 13.95 28.86
N GLN A 256 -12.74 13.36 27.66
CA GLN A 256 -12.28 14.06 26.48
C GLN A 256 -13.43 14.70 25.71
N MET A 257 -13.09 15.65 24.84
CA MET A 257 -14.05 16.45 24.07
C MET A 257 -13.84 16.34 22.56
N LEU A 258 -12.61 16.03 22.14
CA LEU A 258 -12.24 15.99 20.73
C LEU A 258 -12.37 14.57 20.20
N GLY A 259 -13.18 14.39 19.16
CA GLY A 259 -13.15 13.23 18.28
C GLY A 259 -12.34 13.56 17.03
N LYS A 260 -11.46 12.64 16.63
CA LYS A 260 -10.60 12.77 15.46
C LYS A 260 -10.41 11.41 14.79
N GLY A 261 -10.41 11.41 13.46
CA GLY A 261 -9.88 10.30 12.68
C GLY A 261 -10.10 10.49 11.18
N LEU A 262 -9.77 9.47 10.40
CA LEU A 262 -9.92 9.48 8.96
C LEU A 262 -11.24 8.85 8.53
N LEU A 263 -11.89 9.49 7.57
CA LEU A 263 -12.95 8.91 6.76
C LEU A 263 -12.41 8.75 5.35
N ILE A 264 -12.50 7.53 4.84
CA ILE A 264 -11.99 7.12 3.53
C ILE A 264 -13.18 6.91 2.61
N HIS A 265 -13.24 7.67 1.52
CA HIS A 265 -14.36 7.64 0.58
C HIS A 265 -13.83 7.55 -0.86
N SER A 266 -14.53 6.86 -1.77
CA SER A 266 -14.11 6.70 -3.17
C SER A 266 -14.28 7.98 -4.01
N ALA A 267 -15.25 8.81 -3.65
CA ALA A 267 -15.47 10.15 -4.22
C ALA A 267 -14.61 11.24 -3.54
N PRO A 268 -14.13 12.25 -4.29
CA PRO A 268 -13.41 13.39 -3.76
C PRO A 268 -14.29 14.29 -2.89
N LEU A 269 -13.65 15.13 -2.08
CA LEU A 269 -14.35 15.95 -1.07
C LEU A 269 -15.41 16.90 -1.66
N CYS A 270 -15.17 17.47 -2.85
CA CYS A 270 -16.10 18.38 -3.50
C CYS A 270 -17.39 17.70 -4.04
N GLN A 271 -17.48 16.37 -3.95
CA GLN A 271 -18.65 15.60 -4.38
C GLN A 271 -19.44 15.02 -3.21
N ILE A 272 -19.04 15.30 -1.96
CA ILE A 272 -19.81 14.89 -0.78
C ILE A 272 -21.02 15.82 -0.63
N GLU A 273 -22.23 15.26 -0.75
CA GLU A 273 -23.49 16.01 -0.77
C GLU A 273 -24.03 16.23 0.65
N SER A 274 -23.88 15.25 1.53
CA SER A 274 -24.32 15.37 2.93
C SER A 274 -23.50 14.50 3.88
N VAL A 275 -23.55 14.87 5.17
CA VAL A 275 -22.88 14.16 6.27
C VAL A 275 -23.93 13.78 7.29
N MET A 276 -24.03 12.49 7.61
CA MET A 276 -24.87 11.99 8.70
C MET A 276 -24.02 11.68 9.93
N LEU A 277 -24.58 11.94 11.11
CA LEU A 277 -23.95 11.63 12.39
C LEU A 277 -24.92 10.84 13.25
N GLN A 278 -24.48 9.69 13.75
CA GLN A 278 -25.28 8.76 14.56
C GLN A 278 -24.54 8.43 15.86
N HIS A 279 -25.25 8.49 17.00
CA HIS A 279 -24.65 8.16 18.30
C HIS A 279 -24.94 6.70 18.67
N LEU A 280 -23.90 5.87 18.76
CA LEU A 280 -24.04 4.43 18.99
C LEU A 280 -24.07 4.10 20.49
N HIS A 281 -25.27 3.96 21.08
CA HIS A 281 -25.45 3.50 22.45
C HIS A 281 -25.34 1.96 22.59
N LYS A 282 -24.61 1.48 23.61
CA LYS A 282 -24.38 0.04 23.87
C LYS A 282 -25.63 -0.76 24.29
N PHE A 283 -26.71 -0.10 24.69
CA PHE A 283 -27.94 -0.75 25.13
C PHE A 283 -29.14 -0.21 24.36
N TRP A 284 -29.83 -1.13 23.69
CA TRP A 284 -31.15 -1.03 23.04
C TRP A 284 -31.27 -0.44 21.63
N LYS A 285 -31.82 -1.31 20.78
CA LYS A 285 -32.61 -1.12 19.53
C LYS A 285 -32.14 -0.02 18.56
N ARG A 286 -31.85 -0.47 17.33
CA ARG A 286 -32.11 0.28 16.09
C ARG A 286 -33.52 0.89 16.17
N ASN A 287 -33.65 2.09 16.69
CA ASN A 287 -34.83 2.90 16.43
C ASN A 287 -34.63 3.52 15.06
N LYS A 288 -35.67 3.32 14.23
CA LYS A 288 -35.83 3.93 12.92
C LYS A 288 -35.62 5.45 13.03
N ASP A 289 -34.91 5.98 12.05
CA ASP A 289 -34.85 7.40 11.72
C ASP A 289 -34.26 8.31 12.81
N GLU A 290 -33.00 8.08 13.20
CA GLU A 290 -32.20 9.19 13.75
C GLU A 290 -32.05 10.24 12.64
N SER A 291 -32.61 11.42 12.88
CA SER A 291 -32.55 12.54 11.94
C SER A 291 -31.08 12.91 11.70
N PRO A 292 -30.65 13.10 10.44
CA PRO A 292 -29.29 13.54 10.17
C PRO A 292 -29.03 14.85 10.94
N ILE A 293 -28.05 14.83 11.85
CA ILE A 293 -27.66 16.04 12.56
C ILE A 293 -26.98 16.94 11.54
N VAL A 294 -27.69 17.99 11.13
CA VAL A 294 -27.15 19.08 10.32
C VAL A 294 -26.35 19.98 11.26
N GLY A 295 -25.02 20.01 11.08
CA GLY A 295 -24.10 20.83 11.86
C GLY A 295 -22.95 21.32 10.98
N HIS A 296 -22.11 22.21 11.51
CA HIS A 296 -20.90 22.65 10.81
C HIS A 296 -19.82 21.58 10.90
N PHE A 297 -19.62 20.82 9.83
CA PHE A 297 -18.55 19.83 9.70
C PHE A 297 -17.38 20.44 8.95
N CYS A 298 -16.18 20.31 9.52
CA CYS A 298 -14.95 20.67 8.84
C CYS A 298 -14.26 19.40 8.35
N THR A 299 -13.96 19.38 7.06
CA THR A 299 -13.23 18.31 6.38
C THR A 299 -12.01 18.92 5.69
N ALA A 300 -10.91 18.18 5.68
CA ALA A 300 -9.72 18.56 4.93
C ALA A 300 -9.15 17.34 4.23
N SER A 301 -8.80 17.50 2.95
CA SER A 301 -8.00 16.52 2.23
C SER A 301 -6.59 16.49 2.77
N LEU A 302 -5.98 15.32 2.84
CA LEU A 302 -4.56 15.18 3.17
C LEU A 302 -3.67 15.42 1.93
N PRO A 303 -2.40 15.86 2.09
CA PRO A 303 -1.78 16.30 3.34
C PRO A 303 -2.33 17.66 3.81
N VAL A 304 -2.43 17.86 5.13
CA VAL A 304 -3.02 19.08 5.71
C VAL A 304 -2.08 20.28 5.62
N ASP A 305 -0.77 20.05 5.52
CA ASP A 305 0.25 21.10 5.43
C ASP A 305 0.65 21.34 3.97
N LYS A 306 -0.21 22.04 3.22
CA LYS A 306 0.22 22.81 2.05
C LYS A 306 0.32 24.27 2.46
N LYS A 307 1.48 24.67 2.98
CA LYS A 307 1.92 26.07 2.94
C LYS A 307 2.89 26.25 1.79
#